data_AF-A0A1C7M8P0-F1
#
_entry.id   AF-A0A1C7M8P0-F1
#
_cell.length_a   1.000
_cell.length_b   1.000
_cell.length_c   1.000
_cell.angle_alpha   90.00
_cell.angle_beta   90.00
_cell.angle_gamma   90.00
#
_symmetry.space_group_name_H-M   'P 1'
#
loop_
_entity.id
_entity.type
_entity.pdbx_description
1 polymer ?
#
loop_
_entity_poly.entity_id
_entity_poly.type
_entity_poly.pdbx_seq_one_letter_code
_entity_poly.pdbx_strand_id
1 'polypeptide(L)'
;MFSTAPVRSLHVLGSPLDDGPASDEIVNQWQQTLHCFPLLECLEIEYTYASKAIFMALGSSTAFGSDTNVVVCPRLESIRVGFWAFSQYSAFDAMVSALEYRASRGSRLETFEVNDDGVEPVFRRKFGDLVDNLSFS
;
A
#
# COMPACT_ATOMS: atom_id res chain seq x y z
N MET A 1 9.68 -23.98 17.88
CA MET A 1 8.63 -24.28 16.88
C MET A 1 8.15 -22.95 16.35
N PHE A 2 8.45 -22.61 15.10
CA PHE A 2 7.92 -21.37 14.51
C PHE A 2 6.42 -21.59 14.26
N SER A 3 5.61 -20.60 14.67
CA SER A 3 4.17 -20.64 14.48
C SER A 3 3.84 -20.79 13.00
N THR A 4 3.03 -21.79 12.63
CA THR A 4 2.49 -21.98 11.28
C THR A 4 1.30 -21.07 10.98
N ALA A 5 1.04 -20.08 11.83
CA ALA A 5 -0.03 -19.13 11.62
C ALA A 5 0.28 -18.25 10.38
N PRO A 6 -0.69 -18.04 9.49
CA PRO A 6 -0.50 -17.19 8.33
C PRO A 6 -0.23 -15.74 8.77
N VAL A 7 0.67 -15.07 8.05
CA VAL A 7 0.97 -13.65 8.27
C VAL A 7 -0.26 -12.82 7.88
N ARG A 8 -0.76 -12.04 8.84
CA ARG A 8 -1.92 -11.14 8.68
C ARG A 8 -1.55 -9.66 8.79
N SER A 9 -0.40 -9.35 9.37
CA SER A 9 0.11 -7.99 9.48
C SER A 9 1.54 -7.97 8.97
N LEU A 10 1.84 -7.01 8.10
CA LEU A 10 3.17 -6.77 7.54
C LEU A 10 3.56 -5.32 7.84
N HIS A 11 4.67 -5.16 8.55
CA HIS A 11 5.25 -3.85 8.81
C HIS A 11 6.52 -3.70 7.96
N VAL A 12 6.51 -2.73 7.05
CA VAL A 12 7.64 -2.37 6.20
C VAL A 12 8.32 -1.15 6.80
N LEU A 13 9.53 -1.38 7.32
CA LEU A 13 10.41 -0.35 7.83
C LEU A 13 11.47 -0.03 6.79
N GLY A 14 11.62 1.24 6.45
CA GLY A 14 12.73 1.74 5.66
C GLY A 14 13.73 2.54 6.50
N SER A 15 14.82 2.94 5.84
CA SER A 15 15.72 3.94 6.37
C SER A 15 15.36 5.30 5.76
N PRO A 16 15.25 6.38 6.56
CA PRO A 16 15.01 7.73 6.06
C PRO A 16 16.19 8.30 5.25
N LEU A 17 17.32 7.57 5.17
CA LEU A 17 18.53 7.97 4.44
C LEU A 17 18.74 7.20 3.13
N ASP A 18 17.84 6.28 2.77
CA ASP A 18 18.03 5.39 1.63
C ASP A 18 17.34 5.94 0.37
N ASP A 19 18.01 6.86 -0.32
CA ASP A 19 17.51 7.52 -1.54
C ASP A 19 17.56 6.57 -2.77
N GLY A 20 16.71 5.55 -2.78
CA GLY A 20 16.53 4.63 -3.91
C GLY A 20 15.29 5.00 -4.75
N PRO A 21 15.40 5.26 -6.07
CA PRO A 21 14.23 5.47 -6.91
C PRO A 21 13.44 4.17 -7.08
N ALA A 22 12.11 4.25 -7.11
CA ALA A 22 11.25 3.11 -7.45
C ALA A 22 11.43 2.73 -8.93
N SER A 23 12.36 1.80 -9.21
CA SER A 23 12.51 1.16 -10.52
C SER A 23 11.49 0.04 -10.71
N ASP A 24 11.22 -0.33 -11.96
CA ASP A 24 10.33 -1.45 -12.29
C ASP A 24 10.79 -2.77 -11.63
N GLU A 25 12.10 -2.93 -11.42
CA GLU A 25 12.67 -4.07 -10.70
C GLU A 25 12.20 -4.13 -9.25
N ILE A 26 12.16 -2.99 -8.55
CA ILE A 26 11.70 -2.89 -7.16
C ILE A 26 10.18 -3.13 -7.11
N VAL A 27 9.41 -2.62 -8.07
CA VAL A 27 7.97 -2.89 -8.17
C VAL A 27 7.70 -4.39 -8.31
N ASN A 28 8.43 -5.07 -9.20
CA ASN A 28 8.30 -6.51 -9.42
C ASN A 28 8.69 -7.31 -8.16
N GLN A 29 9.73 -6.90 -7.44
CA GLN A 29 10.12 -7.52 -6.17
C GLN A 29 9.02 -7.39 -5.11
N TRP A 30 8.42 -6.21 -4.97
CA TRP A 30 7.31 -6.02 -4.04
C TRP A 30 6.07 -6.81 -4.43
N GLN A 31 5.77 -6.90 -5.73
CA GLN A 31 4.67 -7.71 -6.21
C GLN A 31 4.86 -9.18 -5.81
N GLN A 32 6.03 -9.77 -6.10
CA GLN A 32 6.37 -11.13 -5.69
C GLN A 32 6.29 -11.32 -4.17
N THR A 33 6.79 -10.34 -3.41
CA THR A 33 6.75 -10.36 -1.94
C THR A 33 5.32 -10.38 -1.41
N LEU A 34 4.45 -9.49 -1.91
CA LEU A 34 3.06 -9.40 -1.48
C LEU A 34 2.25 -10.65 -1.86
N HIS A 35 2.61 -11.35 -2.94
CA HIS A 35 2.01 -12.64 -3.29
C HIS A 35 2.27 -13.74 -2.27
N CYS A 36 3.35 -13.64 -1.47
CA CYS A 36 3.59 -14.57 -0.37
C CYS A 36 2.61 -14.37 0.80
N PHE A 37 1.83 -13.28 0.82
CA PHE A 37 0.92 -12.91 1.90
C PHE A 37 -0.54 -12.77 1.43
N PRO A 38 -1.19 -13.85 0.94
CA PRO A 38 -2.55 -13.79 0.43
C PRO A 38 -3.61 -13.51 1.52
N LEU A 39 -3.25 -13.72 2.79
CA LEU A 39 -4.09 -13.49 3.97
C LEU A 39 -3.70 -12.21 4.73
N LEU A 40 -2.93 -11.33 4.10
CA LEU A 40 -2.57 -10.05 4.69
C LEU A 40 -3.82 -9.19 4.88
N GLU A 41 -4.06 -8.74 6.11
CA GLU A 41 -5.19 -7.92 6.55
C GLU A 41 -4.74 -6.48 6.84
N CYS A 42 -3.51 -6.31 7.33
CA CYS A 42 -2.93 -5.01 7.68
C CYS A 42 -1.54 -4.80 7.06
N LEU A 43 -1.31 -3.64 6.45
CA LEU A 43 -0.02 -3.21 5.91
C LEU A 43 0.37 -1.87 6.53
N GLU A 44 1.50 -1.86 7.21
CA GLU A 44 2.08 -0.66 7.82
C GLU A 44 3.37 -0.29 7.08
N ILE A 45 3.49 0.97 6.67
CA ILE A 45 4.59 1.48 5.85
C ILE A 45 5.19 2.68 6.58
N GLU A 46 6.38 2.52 7.14
CA GLU A 46 7.08 3.59 7.85
C GLU A 46 8.49 3.82 7.30
N TYR A 47 8.87 5.11 7.23
CA TYR A 47 10.23 5.55 6.92
C TYR A 47 10.84 4.97 5.63
N THR A 48 10.03 4.64 4.61
CA THR A 48 10.51 3.95 3.40
C THR A 48 10.22 4.71 2.11
N TYR A 49 11.26 4.83 1.27
CA TYR A 49 11.15 5.30 -0.12
C TYR A 49 10.51 4.27 -1.06
N ALA A 50 10.37 3.02 -0.59
CA ALA A 50 9.70 1.97 -1.33
C ALA A 50 8.17 2.12 -1.35
N SER A 51 7.60 3.11 -0.65
CA SER A 51 6.16 3.36 -0.58
C SER A 51 5.51 3.40 -1.96
N LYS A 52 6.10 4.15 -2.89
CA LYS A 52 5.65 4.20 -4.29
C LYS A 52 5.64 2.82 -4.93
N ALA A 53 6.73 2.05 -4.81
CA ALA A 53 6.84 0.73 -5.42
C ALA A 53 5.83 -0.26 -4.83
N ILE A 54 5.60 -0.18 -3.51
CA ILE A 54 4.59 -0.98 -2.80
C ILE A 54 3.18 -0.64 -3.32
N PHE A 55 2.84 0.63 -3.45
CA PHE A 55 1.54 1.03 -3.99
C PHE A 55 1.39 0.64 -5.46
N MET A 56 2.41 0.82 -6.29
CA MET A 56 2.39 0.34 -7.68
C MET A 56 2.18 -1.17 -7.75
N ALA A 57 2.82 -1.94 -6.87
CA ALA A 57 2.61 -3.38 -6.80
C ALA A 57 1.18 -3.74 -6.40
N LEU A 58 0.59 -3.06 -5.40
CA LEU A 58 -0.81 -3.24 -4.97
C LEU A 58 -1.83 -2.85 -6.05
N GLY A 59 -1.51 -1.84 -6.87
CA GLY A 59 -2.34 -1.35 -7.96
C GLY A 59 -2.15 -2.08 -9.29
N SER A 60 -1.27 -3.08 -9.34
CA SER A 60 -0.99 -3.84 -10.55
C SER A 60 -1.80 -5.13 -10.63
N SER A 61 -2.17 -5.53 -11.86
CA SER A 61 -2.61 -6.90 -12.15
C SER A 61 -1.39 -7.76 -12.46
N THR A 62 -1.42 -9.04 -12.10
CA THR A 62 -0.33 -9.96 -12.45
C THR A 62 -0.26 -10.18 -13.96
N ALA A 63 0.84 -9.75 -14.59
CA ALA A 63 1.14 -10.01 -16.00
C ALA A 63 1.65 -11.45 -16.27
N PHE A 64 1.69 -12.32 -15.26
CA PHE A 64 2.06 -13.73 -15.43
C PHE A 64 0.90 -14.55 -16.00
N GLY A 65 0.52 -14.26 -17.25
CA GLY A 65 0.13 -15.28 -18.23
C GLY A 65 -1.28 -15.89 -18.20
N SER A 66 -2.20 -15.52 -17.32
CA SER A 66 -3.60 -15.97 -17.47
C SER A 66 -4.58 -15.01 -16.80
N ASP A 67 -5.54 -14.49 -17.56
CA ASP A 67 -6.93 -14.07 -17.21
C ASP A 67 -7.35 -13.65 -15.78
N THR A 68 -6.44 -13.24 -14.92
CA THR A 68 -6.76 -13.08 -13.50
C THR A 68 -6.86 -11.61 -13.15
N ASN A 69 -8.11 -11.13 -13.08
CA ASN A 69 -8.54 -9.93 -12.34
C ASN A 69 -8.24 -10.03 -10.82
N VAL A 70 -7.12 -10.63 -10.44
CA VAL A 70 -6.79 -10.96 -9.05
C VAL A 70 -6.04 -9.78 -8.45
N VAL A 71 -6.62 -9.24 -7.39
CA VAL A 71 -6.04 -8.17 -6.60
C VAL A 71 -4.93 -8.74 -5.71
N VAL A 72 -3.76 -8.10 -5.70
CA VAL A 72 -2.66 -8.42 -4.78
C VAL A 72 -3.14 -8.18 -3.34
N CYS A 73 -2.92 -9.13 -2.43
CA CYS A 73 -3.44 -9.09 -1.05
C CYS A 73 -4.96 -8.79 -1.02
N PRO A 74 -5.82 -9.73 -1.46
CA PRO A 74 -7.26 -9.49 -1.62
C PRO A 74 -8.00 -9.29 -0.29
N ARG A 75 -7.39 -9.68 0.84
CA ARG A 75 -7.92 -9.51 2.20
C ARG A 75 -7.38 -8.28 2.92
N LEU A 76 -6.58 -7.45 2.24
CA LEU A 76 -6.04 -6.25 2.88
C LEU A 76 -7.20 -5.30 3.17
N GLU A 77 -7.38 -5.00 4.45
CA GLU A 77 -8.47 -4.19 4.99
C GLU A 77 -7.93 -2.85 5.51
N SER A 78 -6.70 -2.83 6.02
CA SER A 78 -6.09 -1.64 6.62
C SER A 78 -4.71 -1.34 6.02
N ILE A 79 -4.48 -0.06 5.68
CA ILE A 79 -3.14 0.45 5.39
C ILE A 79 -2.84 1.63 6.31
N ARG A 80 -1.68 1.58 6.95
CA ARG A 80 -1.10 2.67 7.74
C ARG A 80 0.17 3.17 7.10
N VAL A 81 0.31 4.48 6.98
CA VAL A 81 1.45 5.08 6.28
C VAL A 81 2.02 6.25 7.08
N GLY A 82 3.30 6.19 7.41
CA GLY A 82 4.00 7.33 8.00
C GLY A 82 4.23 8.46 6.99
N PHE A 83 4.18 9.71 7.44
CA PHE A 83 4.36 10.92 6.59
C PHE A 83 5.50 10.83 5.57
N TRP A 84 6.68 10.38 6.02
CA TRP A 84 7.90 10.32 5.21
C TRP A 84 7.75 9.47 3.95
N ALA A 85 6.82 8.52 3.94
CA ALA A 85 6.48 7.71 2.77
C ALA A 85 5.85 8.53 1.62
N PHE A 86 5.31 9.73 1.90
CA PHE A 86 4.74 10.65 0.91
C PHE A 86 5.64 11.84 0.57
N SER A 87 6.87 11.87 1.08
CA SER A 87 7.87 12.91 0.75
C SER A 87 8.06 13.08 -0.77
N GLN A 88 7.81 12.03 -1.54
CA GLN A 88 7.71 12.08 -2.99
C GLN A 88 6.24 12.14 -3.43
N TYR A 89 5.81 13.24 -4.06
CA TYR A 89 4.48 13.38 -4.65
C TYR A 89 4.06 12.19 -5.54
N SER A 90 5.02 11.50 -6.17
CA SER A 90 4.72 10.33 -7.00
C SER A 90 4.31 9.06 -6.23
N ALA A 91 4.60 8.96 -4.93
CA ALA A 91 4.08 7.89 -4.08
C ALA A 91 2.59 8.08 -3.77
N PHE A 92 2.16 9.34 -3.66
CA PHE A 92 0.76 9.70 -3.47
C PHE A 92 -0.11 9.30 -4.67
N ASP A 93 0.33 9.61 -5.89
CA ASP A 93 -0.44 9.26 -7.09
C ASP A 93 -0.52 7.73 -7.28
N ALA A 94 0.59 7.02 -7.03
CA ALA A 94 0.61 5.56 -7.05
C ALA A 94 -0.38 4.95 -6.04
N MET A 95 -0.46 5.53 -4.84
CA MET A 95 -1.43 5.12 -3.82
C MET A 95 -2.87 5.32 -4.30
N VAL A 96 -3.21 6.50 -4.83
CA VAL A 96 -4.56 6.77 -5.37
C VAL A 96 -4.92 5.72 -6.42
N SER A 97 -4.04 5.52 -7.41
CA SER A 97 -4.27 4.52 -8.47
C SER A 97 -4.44 3.10 -7.92
N ALA A 98 -3.69 2.73 -6.88
CA ALA A 98 -3.82 1.43 -6.25
C ALA A 98 -5.18 1.25 -5.56
N LEU A 99 -5.64 2.26 -4.83
CA LEU A 99 -6.94 2.23 -4.15
C LEU A 99 -8.09 2.19 -5.16
N GLU A 100 -8.03 3.00 -6.22
CA GLU A 100 -9.02 2.98 -7.31
C GLU A 100 -9.08 1.62 -8.01
N TYR A 101 -7.92 1.05 -8.34
CA TYR A 101 -7.82 -0.28 -8.94
C TYR A 101 -8.50 -1.31 -8.03
N ARG A 102 -8.12 -1.38 -6.76
CA ARG A 102 -8.70 -2.31 -5.79
C ARG A 102 -10.21 -2.13 -5.63
N ALA A 103 -10.69 -0.89 -5.53
CA ALA A 103 -12.10 -0.56 -5.42
C ALA A 103 -12.89 -1.00 -6.66
N SER A 104 -12.34 -0.80 -7.86
CA SER A 104 -12.95 -1.25 -9.13
C SER A 104 -13.09 -2.78 -9.22
N ARG A 105 -12.32 -3.52 -8.42
CA ARG A 105 -12.35 -4.98 -8.31
C ARG A 105 -13.12 -5.50 -7.09
N GLY A 106 -13.75 -4.61 -6.32
CA GLY A 106 -14.54 -4.98 -5.13
C GLY A 106 -13.71 -5.32 -3.89
N SER A 107 -12.41 -4.99 -3.86
CA SER A 107 -11.50 -5.23 -2.72
C SER A 107 -11.14 -3.91 -2.03
N ARG A 108 -12.16 -3.25 -1.46
CA ARG A 108 -12.00 -1.95 -0.79
C ARG A 108 -11.25 -2.10 0.53
N LEU A 109 -10.48 -1.09 0.89
CA LEU A 109 -9.95 -0.96 2.25
C LEU A 109 -11.06 -0.47 3.18
N GLU A 110 -11.07 -0.98 4.39
CA GLU A 110 -11.94 -0.47 5.46
C GLU A 110 -11.31 0.75 6.15
N THR A 111 -9.97 0.77 6.26
CA THR A 111 -9.24 1.81 6.99
C THR A 111 -8.00 2.23 6.23
N PHE A 112 -7.81 3.55 6.09
CA PHE A 112 -6.59 4.14 5.58
C PHE A 112 -6.14 5.25 6.52
N GLU A 113 -4.97 5.07 7.14
CA GLU A 113 -4.42 5.97 8.15
C GLU A 113 -3.10 6.56 7.69
N VAL A 114 -2.95 7.87 7.87
CA VAL A 114 -1.70 8.59 7.67
C VAL A 114 -1.26 9.16 9.01
N ASN A 115 -0.11 8.70 9.51
CA ASN A 115 0.46 9.15 10.78
C ASN A 115 1.20 10.48 10.54
N ASP A 116 0.53 11.62 10.78
CA ASP A 116 1.14 12.95 10.91
C ASP A 116 0.19 14.04 11.47
N ASP A 117 0.70 14.83 12.42
CA ASP A 117 -0.01 15.94 13.10
C ASP A 117 -0.15 17.22 12.22
N GLY A 118 0.45 17.25 11.01
CA GLY A 118 0.65 18.49 10.25
C GLY A 118 -0.17 18.70 8.96
N VAL A 119 -0.89 17.69 8.45
CA VAL A 119 -1.34 17.68 7.02
C VAL A 119 -2.79 17.24 6.75
N GLU A 120 -3.61 17.12 7.80
CA GLU A 120 -5.05 16.83 7.76
C GLU A 120 -5.83 17.55 6.60
N PRO A 121 -5.54 18.83 6.25
CA PRO A 121 -6.34 19.56 5.25
C PRO A 121 -6.16 19.08 3.80
N VAL A 122 -4.95 18.64 3.42
CA VAL A 122 -4.64 18.28 2.02
C VAL A 122 -5.24 16.92 1.66
N PHE A 123 -5.22 15.99 2.61
CA PHE A 123 -5.74 14.64 2.44
C PHE A 123 -7.27 14.61 2.43
N ARG A 124 -7.96 15.29 3.37
CA ARG A 124 -9.44 15.34 3.36
C ARG A 124 -10.03 15.85 2.05
N ARG A 125 -9.40 16.86 1.44
CA ARG A 125 -9.89 17.46 0.19
C ARG A 125 -9.80 16.53 -1.02
N LYS A 126 -8.90 15.55 -1.01
CA LYS A 126 -8.70 14.60 -2.13
C LYS A 126 -9.27 13.21 -1.89
N PHE A 127 -9.40 12.75 -0.64
CA PHE A 127 -9.80 11.38 -0.30
C PHE A 127 -11.21 11.23 0.27
N GLY A 128 -11.92 12.33 0.54
CA GLY A 128 -13.26 12.28 1.13
C GLY A 128 -14.26 11.41 0.37
N ASP A 129 -14.04 11.23 -0.95
CA ASP A 129 -14.91 10.45 -1.82
C ASP A 129 -14.38 9.03 -2.11
N LEU A 130 -13.17 8.68 -1.66
CA LEU A 130 -12.44 7.46 -2.06
C LEU A 130 -12.26 6.44 -0.93
N VAL A 131 -12.48 6.84 0.32
CA VAL A 131 -12.26 5.97 1.50
C VAL A 131 -13.46 6.11 2.45
N ASP A 132 -14.02 4.97 2.88
CA ASP A 132 -15.22 4.96 3.72
C ASP A 132 -14.95 5.54 5.13
N ASN A 133 -13.72 5.37 5.65
CA ASN A 133 -13.26 6.00 6.89
C ASN A 133 -11.81 6.50 6.74
N LEU A 134 -11.64 7.83 6.66
CA LEU A 134 -10.33 8.48 6.66
C LEU A 134 -10.02 8.99 8.07
N SER A 135 -9.09 8.34 8.77
CA SER A 135 -8.60 8.75 10.09
C SER A 135 -7.18 9.33 10.00
N PHE A 136 -6.92 10.30 10.86
CA PHE A 136 -5.60 10.88 11.11
C PHE A 136 -5.30 10.63 12.58
N SER A 137 -4.09 10.13 12.89
CA SER A 137 -3.65 9.83 14.24
C SER A 137 -2.22 10.29 14.49
#